data_AF-A0A6P1DUN5-F1
#
_entry.id   AF-A0A6P1DUN5-F1
#
_cell.length_a   1.000
_cell.length_b   1.000
_cell.length_c   1.000
_cell.angle_alpha   90.00
_cell.angle_beta   90.00
_cell.angle_gamma   90.00
#
_symmetry.space_group_name_H-M   'P 1'
#
loop_
_entity.id
_entity.type
_entity.pdbx_description
1 polymer ?
#
loop_
_entity_poly.entity_id
_entity_poly.type
_entity_poly.pdbx_seq_one_letter_code
_entity_poly.pdbx_strand_id
1 'polypeptide(L)'
;MGFAPRADVLFENAETNRRVWIEFEISRADPVANHMKFAVGHFFAPQLPGDSFVSMISDHVAVGRMNLGASAVMLMRRLGMQAFQIPLFPSMVGSLVKELNHLPQPELIDRKLNVEPEIERALSIGEPVYADRSHRIFCVSNAFEVSLNVMEWNRSVASSDGAHLWGKRTVTFFVYDPRSQRFAPSKFCAFIPVSGMAESVDSDLNDQTLGMTMPYYCAIDANEPRFDGGVARRHFLNRLGYRLLQLGESPGLSTRFEGWLATQKDCIRIHPRRAHILIPPHLKLPA
;
A
#
# COMPACT_ATOMS: atom_id res chain seq x y z
N MET A 1 11.18 17.91 26.06
CA MET A 1 9.77 17.83 25.63
C MET A 1 9.20 16.50 26.10
N GLY A 2 7.95 16.46 26.62
CA GLY A 2 7.30 15.23 27.09
C GLY A 2 6.82 14.27 25.98
N PHE A 3 7.24 14.49 24.73
CA PHE A 3 6.86 13.72 23.56
C PHE A 3 8.05 12.86 23.13
N ALA A 4 8.21 11.68 23.73
CA ALA A 4 9.17 10.69 23.28
C ALA A 4 8.42 9.62 22.45
N PRO A 5 8.59 9.58 21.12
CA PRO A 5 8.03 8.50 20.33
C PRO A 5 8.61 7.16 20.81
N ARG A 6 7.76 6.15 20.96
CA ARG A 6 8.17 4.78 21.30
C ARG A 6 7.66 3.85 20.22
N ALA A 7 8.56 3.02 19.71
CA ALA A 7 8.21 1.87 18.90
C ALA A 7 8.11 0.63 19.79
N ASP A 8 7.35 -0.35 19.34
CA ASP A 8 7.32 -1.67 19.97
C ASP A 8 8.59 -2.46 19.64
N VAL A 9 9.10 -2.28 18.42
CA VAL A 9 10.35 -2.88 17.94
C VAL A 9 11.16 -1.85 17.15
N LEU A 10 12.48 -1.85 17.36
CA LEU A 10 13.44 -1.11 16.56
C LEU A 10 14.42 -2.10 15.95
N PHE A 11 14.45 -2.18 14.62
CA PHE A 11 15.53 -2.85 13.92
C PHE A 11 16.58 -1.82 13.50
N GLU A 12 17.85 -2.16 13.70
CA GLU A 12 18.99 -1.37 13.24
C GLU A 12 19.89 -2.27 12.41
N ASN A 13 20.16 -1.86 11.17
CA ASN A 13 21.12 -2.54 10.33
C ASN A 13 22.53 -2.10 10.73
N ALA A 14 23.35 -3.03 11.23
CA ALA A 14 24.69 -2.74 11.74
C ALA A 14 25.66 -2.18 10.68
N GLU A 15 25.44 -2.49 9.40
CA GLU A 15 26.33 -2.07 8.29
C GLU A 15 25.93 -0.71 7.73
N THR A 16 24.62 -0.47 7.58
CA THR A 16 24.09 0.76 6.95
C THR A 16 23.63 1.81 7.95
N ASN A 17 23.58 1.47 9.24
CA ASN A 17 23.02 2.27 10.32
C ASN A 17 21.55 2.68 10.10
N ARG A 18 20.87 2.03 9.15
CA ARG A 18 19.46 2.27 8.85
C ARG A 18 18.58 1.69 9.94
N ARG A 19 17.57 2.46 10.34
CA ARG A 19 16.60 2.06 11.36
C ARG A 19 15.20 1.84 10.81
N VAL A 20 14.53 0.82 11.32
CA VAL A 20 13.12 0.54 11.05
C VAL A 20 12.37 0.53 12.38
N TRP A 21 11.56 1.56 12.61
CA TRP A 21 10.71 1.71 13.80
C TRP A 21 9.36 1.06 13.54
N ILE A 22 9.00 0.06 14.33
CA ILE A 22 7.77 -0.72 14.15
C ILE A 22 6.79 -0.48 15.29
N GLU A 23 5.54 -0.20 14.94
CA GLU A 23 4.40 -0.15 15.86
C GLU A 23 3.37 -1.21 15.49
N PHE A 24 2.91 -1.99 16.48
CA PHE A 24 1.86 -2.98 16.31
C PHE A 24 0.48 -2.42 16.70
N GLU A 25 -0.42 -2.39 15.73
CA GLU A 25 -1.78 -1.88 15.88
C GLU A 25 -2.78 -3.05 15.91
N ILE A 26 -2.91 -3.71 17.07
CA ILE A 26 -3.73 -4.95 17.21
C ILE A 26 -5.16 -4.67 17.70
N SER A 27 -5.34 -3.72 18.62
CA SER A 27 -6.65 -3.44 19.26
C SER A 27 -6.74 -1.99 19.75
N ARG A 28 -6.27 -1.03 18.95
CA ARG A 28 -6.25 0.38 19.38
C ARG A 28 -7.58 1.10 19.22
N ALA A 29 -7.84 1.96 20.21
CA ALA A 29 -8.92 2.95 20.18
C ALA A 29 -8.53 4.17 19.33
N ASP A 30 -7.27 4.62 19.44
CA ASP A 30 -6.70 5.74 18.69
C ASP A 30 -5.44 5.29 17.92
N PRO A 31 -5.56 5.04 16.61
CA PRO A 31 -4.42 4.63 15.77
C PRO A 31 -3.50 5.80 15.42
N VAL A 32 -3.86 7.06 15.70
CA VAL A 32 -3.12 8.25 15.22
C VAL A 32 -2.19 8.84 16.27
N ALA A 33 -2.49 8.68 17.57
CA ALA A 33 -1.74 9.32 18.64
C ALA A 33 -0.22 9.13 18.53
N ASN A 34 0.25 7.91 18.29
CA ASN A 34 1.68 7.64 18.21
C ASN A 34 2.30 8.03 16.86
N HIS A 35 1.56 7.89 15.76
CA HIS A 35 1.93 8.46 14.45
C HIS A 35 2.25 9.95 14.58
N MET A 36 1.43 10.71 15.31
CA MET A 36 1.67 12.14 15.55
C MET A 36 2.86 12.40 16.45
N LYS A 37 3.15 11.55 17.44
CA LYS A 37 4.39 11.66 18.23
C LYS A 37 5.63 11.48 17.36
N PHE A 38 5.62 10.51 16.44
CA PHE A 38 6.69 10.31 15.48
C PHE A 38 6.81 11.49 14.50
N ALA A 39 5.69 12.00 13.99
CA ALA A 39 5.67 13.17 13.11
C ALA A 39 6.26 14.42 13.79
N VAL A 40 5.82 14.73 15.02
CA VAL A 40 6.33 15.85 15.80
C VAL A 40 7.80 15.64 16.15
N GLY A 41 8.19 14.42 16.53
CA GLY A 41 9.58 14.06 16.77
C GLY A 41 10.46 14.32 15.54
N HIS A 42 10.01 13.89 14.36
CA HIS A 42 10.71 14.13 13.09
C HIS A 42 10.80 15.61 12.74
N PHE A 43 9.75 16.39 13.03
CA PHE A 43 9.76 17.83 12.76
C PHE A 43 10.85 18.57 13.55
N PHE A 44 11.10 18.18 14.80
CA PHE A 44 12.11 18.80 15.65
C PHE A 44 13.50 18.15 15.54
N ALA A 45 13.54 16.85 15.26
CA ALA A 45 14.76 16.07 15.08
C ALA A 45 14.53 15.07 13.93
N PRO A 46 14.79 15.49 12.68
CA PRO A 46 14.55 14.65 11.50
C PRO A 46 15.25 13.30 11.61
N GLN A 47 14.53 12.26 11.21
CA GLN A 47 15.06 10.91 11.06
C GLN A 47 16.10 10.88 9.94
N LEU A 48 17.06 9.95 10.02
CA LEU A 48 18.11 9.87 9.02
C LEU A 48 17.54 9.43 7.65
N PRO A 49 18.14 9.86 6.54
CA PRO A 49 17.82 9.32 5.23
C PRO A 49 17.94 7.78 5.24
N GLY A 50 16.88 7.10 4.83
CA GLY A 50 16.81 5.64 4.84
C GLY A 50 16.07 5.05 6.05
N ASP A 51 15.95 5.79 7.16
CA ASP A 51 15.12 5.35 8.27
C ASP A 51 13.66 5.29 7.86
N SER A 52 12.94 4.29 8.38
CA SER A 52 11.51 4.14 8.14
C SER A 52 10.71 3.95 9.42
N PHE A 53 9.48 4.43 9.39
CA PHE A 53 8.43 4.12 10.37
C PHE A 53 7.42 3.18 9.74
N VAL A 54 7.08 2.09 10.43
CA VAL A 54 6.16 1.05 9.93
C VAL A 54 5.10 0.75 10.99
N SER A 55 3.86 1.11 10.69
CA SER A 55 2.68 0.71 11.47
C SER A 55 2.13 -0.60 10.93
N MET A 56 2.26 -1.68 11.69
CA MET A 56 1.76 -3.01 11.35
C MET A 56 0.37 -3.22 11.98
N ILE A 57 -0.68 -3.21 11.17
CA ILE A 57 -2.07 -3.19 11.64
C ILE A 57 -2.80 -4.52 11.45
N SER A 58 -3.36 -5.05 12.53
CA SER A 58 -4.17 -6.27 12.50
C SER A 58 -5.53 -6.03 11.85
N ASP A 59 -6.05 -7.03 11.14
CA ASP A 59 -7.43 -7.05 10.63
C ASP A 59 -8.50 -6.93 11.73
N HIS A 60 -8.15 -7.13 13.00
CA HIS A 60 -9.09 -6.92 14.11
C HIS A 60 -9.45 -5.45 14.32
N VAL A 61 -8.62 -4.51 13.85
CA VAL A 61 -8.90 -3.08 13.97
C VAL A 61 -10.01 -2.69 12.99
N ALA A 62 -10.97 -1.87 13.44
CA ALA A 62 -12.06 -1.42 12.58
C ALA A 62 -11.53 -0.66 11.34
N VAL A 63 -12.09 -0.95 10.16
CA VAL A 63 -11.66 -0.36 8.88
C VAL A 63 -11.56 1.16 8.91
N GLY A 64 -12.51 1.85 9.57
CA GLY A 64 -12.46 3.30 9.72
C GLY A 64 -11.20 3.80 10.44
N ARG A 65 -10.78 3.09 11.49
CA ARG A 65 -9.54 3.37 12.24
C ARG A 65 -8.30 3.03 11.42
N MET A 66 -8.32 1.92 10.70
CA MET A 66 -7.22 1.57 9.78
C MET A 66 -6.99 2.64 8.71
N ASN A 67 -8.06 3.18 8.11
CA ASN A 67 -7.93 4.26 7.12
C ASN A 67 -7.41 5.55 7.76
N LEU A 68 -7.81 5.83 9.00
CA LEU A 68 -7.35 7.00 9.73
C LEU A 68 -5.84 6.92 10.02
N GLY A 69 -5.34 5.74 10.44
CA GLY A 69 -3.91 5.46 10.54
C GLY A 69 -3.18 5.59 9.19
N ALA A 70 -3.76 5.05 8.12
CA ALA A 70 -3.18 5.16 6.78
C ALA A 70 -3.07 6.63 6.33
N SER A 71 -4.09 7.44 6.64
CA SER A 71 -4.08 8.88 6.36
C SER A 71 -3.03 9.62 7.17
N ALA A 72 -2.80 9.22 8.43
CA ALA A 72 -1.72 9.75 9.26
C ALA A 72 -0.34 9.40 8.70
N VAL A 73 -0.14 8.16 8.20
CA VAL A 73 1.08 7.76 7.49
C VAL A 73 1.33 8.63 6.25
N MET A 74 0.28 8.94 5.48
CA MET A 74 0.41 9.83 4.32
C MET A 74 0.83 11.25 4.74
N LEU A 75 0.30 11.76 5.85
CA LEU A 75 0.73 13.04 6.41
C LEU A 75 2.20 13.00 6.84
N MET A 76 2.64 11.91 7.51
CA MET A 76 4.04 11.72 7.88
C MET A 76 4.96 11.74 6.65
N ARG A 77 4.55 11.11 5.54
CA ARG A 77 5.29 11.18 4.27
C ARG A 77 5.39 12.59 3.72
N ARG A 78 4.33 13.40 3.84
CA ARG A 78 4.35 14.81 3.45
C ARG A 78 5.31 15.64 4.31
N LEU A 79 5.57 15.21 5.54
CA LEU A 79 6.60 15.80 6.41
C LEU A 79 8.02 15.30 6.12
N GLY A 80 8.21 14.47 5.09
CA GLY A 80 9.52 13.94 4.68
C GLY A 80 9.87 12.58 5.28
N MET A 81 8.99 11.99 6.09
CA MET A 81 9.24 10.68 6.69
C MET A 81 9.04 9.53 5.70
N GLN A 82 9.85 8.49 5.78
CA GLN A 82 9.52 7.22 5.11
C GLN A 82 8.59 6.40 6.01
N ALA A 83 7.31 6.74 6.01
CA ALA A 83 6.30 6.08 6.83
C ALA A 83 5.48 5.09 6.00
N PHE A 84 5.08 3.95 6.59
CA PHE A 84 4.26 2.94 5.95
C PHE A 84 3.25 2.35 6.94
N GLN A 85 2.06 2.00 6.46
CA GLN A 85 1.13 1.17 7.21
C GLN A 85 0.92 -0.13 6.44
N ILE A 86 1.26 -1.27 7.04
CA ILE A 86 1.13 -2.60 6.42
C ILE A 86 0.21 -3.50 7.24
N PRO A 87 -0.50 -4.46 6.62
CA PRO A 87 -1.25 -5.47 7.37
C PRO A 87 -0.31 -6.33 8.23
N LEU A 88 -0.66 -6.54 9.50
CA LEU A 88 0.00 -7.50 10.38
C LEU A 88 -0.61 -8.89 10.15
N PHE A 89 0.23 -9.85 9.75
CA PHE A 89 -0.14 -11.22 9.38
C PHE A 89 -1.30 -11.27 8.34
N PRO A 90 -1.07 -10.86 7.08
CA PRO A 90 -2.10 -10.76 6.04
C PRO A 90 -2.80 -12.07 5.72
N SER A 91 -2.22 -13.22 6.09
CA SER A 91 -2.81 -14.55 5.94
C SER A 91 -3.61 -15.02 7.17
N MET A 92 -3.56 -14.28 8.28
CA MET A 92 -4.30 -14.61 9.51
C MET A 92 -5.55 -13.76 9.65
N VAL A 93 -6.60 -14.36 10.22
CA VAL A 93 -7.82 -13.63 10.57
C VAL A 93 -7.56 -12.78 11.82
N GLY A 94 -8.10 -11.56 11.86
CA GLY A 94 -7.88 -10.62 12.96
C GLY A 94 -8.20 -11.19 14.35
N SER A 95 -9.24 -12.02 14.49
CA SER A 95 -9.59 -12.66 15.77
C SER A 95 -8.47 -13.54 16.33
N LEU A 96 -7.73 -14.23 15.45
CA LEU A 96 -6.58 -15.03 15.86
C LEU A 96 -5.42 -14.15 16.31
N VAL A 97 -5.12 -13.07 15.59
CA VAL A 97 -4.09 -12.10 16.01
C VAL A 97 -4.44 -11.50 17.37
N LYS A 98 -5.73 -11.20 17.61
CA LYS A 98 -6.21 -10.74 18.91
C LYS A 98 -6.00 -11.80 19.99
N GLU A 99 -6.34 -13.07 19.75
CA GLU A 99 -6.11 -14.18 20.70
C GLU A 99 -4.62 -14.26 21.06
N LEU A 100 -3.74 -14.29 20.05
CA LEU A 100 -2.29 -14.37 20.23
C LEU A 100 -1.74 -13.23 21.11
N ASN A 101 -2.27 -12.01 20.95
CA ASN A 101 -1.86 -10.86 21.75
C ASN A 101 -2.22 -10.96 23.25
N HIS A 102 -3.13 -11.86 23.64
CA HIS A 102 -3.51 -12.07 25.03
C HIS A 102 -2.83 -13.30 25.66
N LEU A 103 -2.10 -14.10 24.87
CA LEU A 103 -1.39 -15.26 25.39
C LEU A 103 -0.16 -14.82 26.21
N PRO A 104 0.14 -15.51 27.32
CA PRO A 104 1.43 -15.40 27.99
C PRO A 104 2.58 -15.74 27.03
N GLN A 105 3.75 -15.11 27.24
CA GLN A 105 4.92 -15.30 26.38
C GLN A 105 5.33 -16.78 26.18
N PRO A 106 5.34 -17.66 27.20
CA PRO A 106 5.67 -19.07 26.99
C PRO A 106 4.72 -19.76 26.00
N GLU A 107 3.42 -19.54 26.14
CA GLU A 107 2.42 -20.11 25.24
C GLU A 107 2.55 -19.56 23.81
N LEU A 108 2.89 -18.28 23.66
CA LEU A 108 3.12 -17.66 22.36
C LEU A 108 4.34 -18.27 21.64
N ILE A 109 5.42 -18.55 22.38
CA ILE A 109 6.61 -19.24 21.86
C ILE A 109 6.24 -20.66 21.42
N ASP A 110 5.43 -21.37 22.21
CA ASP A 110 4.96 -22.72 21.91
C ASP A 110 4.06 -22.78 20.66
N ARG A 111 3.39 -21.67 20.29
CA ARG A 111 2.63 -21.58 19.03
C ARG A 111 3.53 -21.64 17.78
N LYS A 112 4.84 -21.46 17.90
CA LYS A 112 5.82 -21.53 16.79
C LYS A 112 5.38 -20.74 15.55
N LEU A 113 4.92 -19.50 15.78
CA LEU A 113 4.49 -18.62 14.71
C LEU A 113 5.63 -18.40 13.72
N ASN A 114 5.35 -18.55 12.43
CA ASN A 114 6.31 -18.16 11.39
C ASN A 114 6.32 -16.63 11.24
N VAL A 115 7.24 -15.98 11.94
CA VAL A 115 7.36 -14.51 11.98
C VAL A 115 8.31 -13.96 10.92
N GLU A 116 9.14 -14.80 10.31
CA GLU A 116 10.14 -14.37 9.31
C GLU A 116 9.53 -13.59 8.13
N PRO A 117 8.39 -14.01 7.55
CA PRO A 117 7.74 -13.23 6.49
C PRO A 117 7.32 -11.82 6.96
N GLU A 118 6.95 -11.64 8.23
CA GLU A 118 6.55 -10.33 8.75
C GLU A 118 7.75 -9.41 8.98
N ILE A 119 8.86 -9.97 9.47
CA ILE A 119 10.13 -9.24 9.61
C ILE A 119 10.62 -8.79 8.22
N GLU A 120 10.67 -9.70 7.25
CA GLU A 120 11.06 -9.38 5.88
C GLU A 120 10.17 -8.29 5.25
N ARG A 121 8.86 -8.33 5.52
CA ARG A 121 7.90 -7.31 5.06
C ARG A 121 8.18 -5.95 5.66
N ALA A 122 8.40 -5.88 6.97
CA ALA A 122 8.67 -4.64 7.66
C ALA A 122 10.00 -4.00 7.21
N LEU A 123 11.02 -4.82 6.93
CA LEU A 123 12.31 -4.33 6.44
C LEU A 123 12.23 -3.87 4.97
N SER A 124 11.58 -4.67 4.11
CA SER A 124 11.55 -4.42 2.66
C SER A 124 10.60 -3.32 2.19
N ILE A 125 9.56 -2.97 2.98
CA ILE A 125 8.59 -1.94 2.56
C ILE A 125 9.21 -0.55 2.39
N GLY A 126 10.30 -0.27 3.12
CA GLY A 126 11.08 0.96 3.00
C GLY A 126 12.11 0.94 1.87
N GLU A 127 12.15 -0.09 1.02
CA GLU A 127 13.02 -0.14 -0.15
C GLU A 127 12.28 0.38 -1.39
N PRO A 128 12.83 1.37 -2.12
CA PRO A 128 12.23 1.82 -3.37
C PRO A 128 12.38 0.77 -4.47
N VAL A 129 11.29 0.55 -5.19
CA VAL A 129 11.22 -0.26 -6.42
C VAL A 129 11.91 0.46 -7.57
N TYR A 130 11.80 1.78 -7.61
CA TYR A 130 12.47 2.67 -8.55
C TYR A 130 12.82 3.98 -7.85
N ALA A 131 13.94 4.60 -8.21
CA ALA A 131 14.35 5.88 -7.66
C ALA A 131 15.11 6.68 -8.71
N ASP A 132 14.77 7.95 -8.83
CA ASP A 132 15.53 8.95 -9.59
C ASP A 132 15.79 10.20 -8.73
N ARG A 133 16.24 11.29 -9.36
CA ARG A 133 16.55 12.56 -8.66
C ARG A 133 15.32 13.27 -8.09
N SER A 134 14.14 13.03 -8.66
CA SER A 134 12.89 13.73 -8.36
C SER A 134 11.95 12.93 -7.46
N HIS A 135 11.92 11.61 -7.60
CA HIS A 135 10.99 10.79 -6.86
C HIS A 135 11.50 9.36 -6.60
N ARG A 136 10.94 8.75 -5.57
CA ARG A 136 11.13 7.33 -5.23
C ARG A 136 9.79 6.64 -5.30
N ILE A 137 9.74 5.50 -5.98
CA ILE A 137 8.54 4.69 -6.13
C ILE A 137 8.65 3.50 -5.19
N PHE A 138 7.65 3.35 -4.33
CA PHE A 138 7.54 2.25 -3.38
C PHE A 138 6.35 1.37 -3.74
N CYS A 139 6.32 0.14 -3.22
CA CYS A 139 5.10 -0.65 -3.23
C CYS A 139 4.03 0.03 -2.33
N VAL A 140 2.76 -0.05 -2.73
CA VAL A 140 1.65 0.33 -1.84
C VAL A 140 1.67 -0.49 -0.56
N SER A 141 1.43 0.14 0.57
CA SER A 141 1.57 -0.49 1.89
C SER A 141 0.25 -1.07 2.40
N ASN A 142 -0.91 -0.59 1.94
CA ASN A 142 -2.21 -1.04 2.42
C ASN A 142 -3.34 -0.87 1.39
N ALA A 143 -4.51 -1.44 1.68
CA ALA A 143 -5.68 -1.38 0.81
C ALA A 143 -6.25 0.04 0.60
N PHE A 144 -6.01 0.97 1.53
CA PHE A 144 -6.47 2.36 1.38
C PHE A 144 -5.71 3.07 0.25
N GLU A 145 -4.39 2.96 0.22
CA GLU A 145 -3.56 3.48 -0.88
C GLU A 145 -3.91 2.83 -2.23
N VAL A 146 -4.23 1.53 -2.21
CA VAL A 146 -4.73 0.83 -3.39
C VAL A 146 -6.03 1.45 -3.90
N SER A 147 -7.00 1.74 -3.02
CA SER A 147 -8.24 2.42 -3.40
C SER A 147 -7.97 3.81 -3.98
N LEU A 148 -7.01 4.57 -3.43
CA LEU A 148 -6.59 5.86 -4.00
C LEU A 148 -6.07 5.70 -5.43
N ASN A 149 -5.22 4.70 -5.68
CA ASN A 149 -4.71 4.42 -7.01
C ASN A 149 -5.81 3.98 -7.99
N VAL A 150 -6.80 3.19 -7.55
CA VAL A 150 -7.95 2.80 -8.38
C VAL A 150 -8.74 4.03 -8.80
N MET A 151 -9.03 4.94 -7.86
CA MET A 151 -9.73 6.18 -8.14
C MET A 151 -8.94 7.07 -9.10
N GLU A 152 -7.64 7.23 -8.84
CA GLU A 152 -6.76 8.07 -9.63
C GLU A 152 -6.59 7.56 -11.06
N TRP A 153 -6.42 6.25 -11.24
CA TRP A 153 -6.38 5.65 -12.58
C TRP A 153 -7.64 5.96 -13.37
N ASN A 154 -8.83 5.71 -12.79
CA ASN A 154 -10.11 5.95 -13.46
C ASN A 154 -10.34 7.43 -13.77
N ARG A 155 -9.91 8.33 -12.87
CA ARG A 155 -9.98 9.79 -13.08
C ARG A 155 -9.06 10.21 -14.23
N SER A 156 -7.83 9.71 -14.23
CA SER A 156 -6.82 10.02 -15.25
C SER A 156 -7.22 9.56 -16.64
N VAL A 157 -7.66 8.30 -16.82
CA VAL A 157 -8.04 7.81 -18.16
C VAL A 157 -9.35 8.40 -18.70
N ALA A 158 -10.13 9.06 -17.86
CA ALA A 158 -11.31 9.82 -18.28
C ALA A 158 -10.97 11.21 -18.85
N SER A 159 -9.76 11.72 -18.62
CA SER A 159 -9.28 12.97 -19.24
C SER A 159 -8.59 12.69 -20.58
N SER A 160 -8.61 13.67 -21.48
CA SER A 160 -7.91 13.57 -22.77
C SER A 160 -6.42 13.27 -22.60
N ASP A 161 -5.78 13.99 -21.69
CA ASP A 161 -4.34 13.94 -21.49
C ASP A 161 -3.93 12.61 -20.84
N GLY A 162 -4.68 12.16 -19.84
CA GLY A 162 -4.41 10.89 -19.18
C GLY A 162 -4.73 9.69 -20.07
N ALA A 163 -5.79 9.74 -20.87
CA ALA A 163 -6.07 8.72 -21.90
C ALA A 163 -4.96 8.65 -22.94
N HIS A 164 -4.45 9.80 -23.40
CA HIS A 164 -3.34 9.88 -24.35
C HIS A 164 -2.04 9.31 -23.76
N LEU A 165 -1.68 9.70 -22.53
CA LEU A 165 -0.50 9.17 -21.83
C LEU A 165 -0.58 7.67 -21.58
N TRP A 166 -1.76 7.18 -21.18
CA TRP A 166 -1.97 5.76 -20.94
C TRP A 166 -1.91 4.94 -22.22
N GLY A 167 -2.56 5.42 -23.29
CA GLY A 167 -2.74 4.71 -24.54
C GLY A 167 -3.60 3.44 -24.40
N LYS A 168 -3.46 2.48 -25.31
CA LYS A 168 -4.16 1.19 -25.21
C LYS A 168 -3.22 0.10 -24.71
N ARG A 169 -3.50 -0.47 -23.54
CA ARG A 169 -2.61 -1.47 -22.90
C ARG A 169 -3.27 -2.82 -22.72
N THR A 170 -2.50 -3.90 -22.91
CA THR A 170 -2.94 -5.26 -22.59
C THR A 170 -2.80 -5.53 -21.11
N VAL A 171 -3.89 -5.93 -20.44
CA VAL A 171 -3.91 -6.15 -18.99
C VAL A 171 -4.49 -7.53 -18.65
N THR A 172 -3.84 -8.23 -17.73
CA THR A 172 -4.25 -9.55 -17.23
C THR A 172 -4.84 -9.47 -15.83
N PHE A 173 -4.26 -8.65 -14.95
CA PHE A 173 -4.62 -8.56 -13.54
C PHE A 173 -5.21 -7.19 -13.24
N PHE A 174 -6.38 -7.19 -12.61
CA PHE A 174 -7.10 -5.99 -12.20
C PHE A 174 -7.30 -6.02 -10.70
N VAL A 175 -7.36 -4.86 -10.08
CA VAL A 175 -7.74 -4.70 -8.68
C VAL A 175 -9.16 -4.16 -8.65
N TYR A 176 -9.98 -4.70 -7.75
CA TYR A 176 -11.32 -4.20 -7.46
C TYR A 176 -11.33 -3.38 -6.17
N ASP A 177 -11.86 -2.16 -6.25
CA ASP A 177 -12.14 -1.33 -5.08
C ASP A 177 -13.63 -1.44 -4.69
N PRO A 178 -13.98 -2.04 -3.53
CA PRO A 178 -15.37 -2.26 -3.15
C PRO A 178 -16.13 -0.97 -2.82
N ARG A 179 -15.43 0.14 -2.50
CA ARG A 179 -16.07 1.42 -2.16
C ARG A 179 -16.58 2.13 -3.40
N SER A 180 -15.71 2.34 -4.39
CA SER A 180 -16.09 2.94 -5.67
C SER A 180 -16.76 1.95 -6.62
N GLN A 181 -16.67 0.64 -6.33
CA GLN A 181 -17.14 -0.45 -7.19
C GLN A 181 -16.48 -0.43 -8.59
N ARG A 182 -15.26 0.11 -8.67
CA ARG A 182 -14.47 0.23 -9.91
C ARG A 182 -13.28 -0.71 -9.89
N PHE A 183 -12.69 -0.86 -11.06
CA PHE A 183 -11.49 -1.64 -11.27
C PHE A 183 -10.37 -0.76 -11.80
N ALA A 184 -9.13 -1.22 -11.67
CA ALA A 184 -7.98 -0.64 -12.36
C ALA A 184 -6.87 -1.70 -12.57
N PRO A 185 -5.94 -1.50 -13.51
CA PRO A 185 -4.81 -2.40 -13.73
C PRO A 185 -3.96 -2.56 -12.45
N SER A 186 -3.64 -3.81 -12.08
CA SER A 186 -2.93 -4.08 -10.83
C SER A 186 -1.54 -3.46 -10.78
N LYS A 187 -0.82 -3.42 -11.91
CA LYS A 187 0.51 -2.81 -11.99
C LYS A 187 0.47 -1.33 -11.61
N PHE A 188 -0.52 -0.58 -12.09
CA PHE A 188 -0.69 0.82 -11.69
C PHE A 188 -1.00 0.95 -10.20
N CYS A 189 -1.84 0.05 -9.68
CA CYS A 189 -2.31 0.10 -8.30
C CYS A 189 -1.29 -0.38 -7.26
N ALA A 190 -0.21 -1.04 -7.67
CA ALA A 190 0.74 -1.68 -6.77
C ALA A 190 1.83 -0.75 -6.23
N PHE A 191 1.93 0.49 -6.72
CA PHE A 191 3.04 1.38 -6.40
C PHE A 191 2.56 2.78 -6.06
N ILE A 192 3.38 3.53 -5.34
CA ILE A 192 3.15 4.94 -4.98
C ILE A 192 4.45 5.75 -5.06
N PRO A 193 4.40 7.00 -5.52
CA PRO A 193 5.49 7.93 -5.36
C PRO A 193 5.56 8.41 -3.91
N VAL A 194 6.78 8.49 -3.38
CA VAL A 194 7.10 9.21 -2.15
C VAL A 194 8.20 10.19 -2.49
N SER A 195 7.87 11.47 -2.47
CA SER A 195 8.81 12.54 -2.81
C SER A 195 10.05 12.47 -1.93
N GLY A 196 11.23 12.61 -2.54
CA GLY A 196 12.42 12.95 -1.79
C GLY A 196 12.29 14.40 -1.33
N MET A 197 12.70 14.73 -0.10
CA MET A 197 12.94 16.11 0.29
C MET A 197 14.14 16.65 -0.49
N ALA A 198 13.94 17.00 -1.76
CA ALA A 198 14.94 17.70 -2.55
C ALA A 198 14.22 18.64 -3.52
N GLU A 199 14.33 19.92 -3.16
CA GLU A 199 14.20 21.11 -4.01
C GLU A 199 12.86 21.86 -3.98
N SER A 200 12.92 22.99 -3.25
CA SER A 200 12.04 24.16 -3.26
C SER A 200 10.70 24.07 -2.53
N VAL A 201 10.57 24.98 -1.57
CA VAL A 201 9.34 25.37 -0.86
C VAL A 201 8.38 26.17 -1.79
N ASP A 202 8.66 26.19 -3.10
CA ASP A 202 7.90 26.90 -4.14
C ASP A 202 7.03 25.99 -5.01
N SER A 203 6.93 24.69 -4.72
CA SER A 203 5.95 23.85 -5.41
C SER A 203 4.55 24.08 -4.81
N ASP A 204 3.66 24.59 -5.65
CA ASP A 204 2.23 24.73 -5.37
C ASP A 204 1.71 23.57 -4.51
N LEU A 205 1.16 23.88 -3.34
CA LEU A 205 0.49 22.93 -2.43
C LEU A 205 -0.62 22.10 -3.12
N ASN A 206 -0.96 22.42 -4.37
CA ASN A 206 -1.97 21.78 -5.20
C ASN A 206 -1.49 20.52 -5.95
N ASP A 207 -0.18 20.28 -6.12
CA ASP A 207 0.30 19.13 -6.92
C ASP A 207 0.74 17.92 -6.06
N GLN A 208 0.26 17.84 -4.82
CA GLN A 208 0.64 16.77 -3.90
C GLN A 208 -0.20 15.51 -4.11
N THR A 209 0.23 14.70 -5.08
CA THR A 209 -0.39 13.43 -5.46
C THR A 209 -0.44 12.45 -4.29
N LEU A 210 -1.65 12.00 -3.92
CA LEU A 210 -1.90 11.06 -2.82
C LEU A 210 -1.68 9.59 -3.21
N GLY A 211 -1.34 9.32 -4.46
CA GLY A 211 -1.13 7.99 -5.02
C GLY A 211 -0.35 8.06 -6.33
N MET A 212 -0.27 6.94 -7.05
CA MET A 212 0.32 6.87 -8.39
C MET A 212 -0.45 7.74 -9.37
N THR A 213 0.26 8.48 -10.22
CA THR A 213 -0.33 9.26 -11.32
C THR A 213 0.11 8.73 -12.68
N MET A 214 -0.60 9.11 -13.75
CA MET A 214 -0.22 8.73 -15.10
C MET A 214 1.18 9.20 -15.51
N PRO A 215 1.58 10.46 -15.24
CA PRO A 215 2.94 10.92 -15.54
C PRO A 215 4.01 10.06 -14.86
N TYR A 216 3.90 9.82 -13.54
CA TYR A 216 4.88 8.98 -12.83
C TYR A 216 4.89 7.55 -13.36
N TYR A 217 3.72 6.95 -13.57
CA TYR A 217 3.63 5.58 -14.08
C TYR A 217 4.28 5.42 -15.47
N CYS A 218 4.11 6.41 -16.35
CA CYS A 218 4.64 6.37 -17.72
C CYS A 218 6.11 6.80 -17.81
N ALA A 219 6.63 7.54 -16.82
CA ALA A 219 8.03 7.93 -16.75
C ALA A 219 8.96 6.77 -16.34
N ILE A 220 8.45 5.76 -15.63
CA ILE A 220 9.23 4.59 -15.23
C ILE A 220 9.57 3.76 -16.48
N ASP A 221 10.85 3.40 -16.62
CA ASP A 221 11.34 2.56 -17.72
C ASP A 221 10.51 1.27 -17.81
N ALA A 222 9.99 0.99 -19.01
CA ALA A 222 9.22 -0.21 -19.29
C ALA A 222 10.03 -1.50 -19.01
N ASN A 223 11.36 -1.43 -19.00
CA ASN A 223 12.27 -2.52 -18.73
C ASN A 223 12.71 -2.63 -17.26
N GLU A 224 12.28 -1.74 -16.35
CA GLU A 224 12.61 -1.86 -14.92
C GLU A 224 11.98 -3.16 -14.36
N PRO A 225 12.78 -4.21 -14.08
CA PRO A 225 12.24 -5.54 -13.78
C PRO A 225 11.46 -5.58 -12.47
N ARG A 226 11.76 -4.67 -11.54
CA ARG A 226 11.04 -4.55 -10.27
C ARG A 226 9.69 -3.88 -10.44
N PHE A 227 9.49 -3.13 -11.53
CA PHE A 227 8.24 -2.53 -11.93
C PHE A 227 7.52 -3.40 -12.98
N ASP A 228 7.09 -4.60 -12.56
CA ASP A 228 6.43 -5.58 -13.42
C ASP A 228 5.05 -6.02 -12.88
N GLY A 229 4.17 -6.48 -13.78
CA GLY A 229 2.83 -6.96 -13.43
C GLY A 229 2.84 -8.23 -12.57
N GLY A 230 3.85 -9.09 -12.72
CA GLY A 230 4.08 -10.26 -11.87
C GLY A 230 4.60 -9.89 -10.48
N VAL A 231 5.43 -8.84 -10.36
CA VAL A 231 5.81 -8.26 -9.07
C VAL A 231 4.59 -7.68 -8.36
N ALA A 232 3.81 -6.85 -9.06
CA ALA A 232 2.56 -6.29 -8.55
C ALA A 232 1.61 -7.37 -8.02
N ARG A 233 1.38 -8.43 -8.82
CA ARG A 233 0.53 -9.57 -8.39
C ARG A 233 1.06 -10.24 -7.12
N ARG A 234 2.35 -10.57 -7.06
CA ARG A 234 2.94 -11.22 -5.87
C ARG A 234 2.86 -10.33 -4.65
N HIS A 235 3.04 -9.02 -4.81
CA HIS A 235 2.87 -8.04 -3.74
C HIS A 235 1.44 -8.07 -3.17
N PHE A 236 0.43 -7.98 -4.03
CA PHE A 236 -0.97 -8.06 -3.60
C PHE A 236 -1.27 -9.35 -2.81
N LEU A 237 -0.88 -10.51 -3.34
CA LEU A 237 -1.20 -11.80 -2.72
C LEU A 237 -0.41 -12.04 -1.43
N ASN A 238 0.91 -11.85 -1.47
CA ASN A 238 1.81 -12.30 -0.40
C ASN A 238 2.03 -11.23 0.67
N ARG A 239 1.89 -9.95 0.31
CA ARG A 239 2.24 -8.82 1.19
C ARG A 239 1.01 -8.03 1.65
N LEU A 240 -0.10 -8.05 0.92
CA LEU A 240 -1.34 -7.35 1.30
C LEU A 240 -2.50 -8.28 1.62
N GLY A 241 -2.37 -9.59 1.40
CA GLY A 241 -3.42 -10.58 1.66
C GLY A 241 -4.60 -10.52 0.68
N TYR A 242 -4.43 -9.91 -0.49
CA TYR A 242 -5.48 -9.92 -1.51
C TYR A 242 -5.72 -11.33 -2.01
N ARG A 243 -6.95 -11.59 -2.46
CA ARG A 243 -7.33 -12.86 -3.09
C ARG A 243 -7.43 -12.67 -4.59
N LEU A 244 -6.97 -13.66 -5.35
CA LEU A 244 -7.11 -13.69 -6.80
C LEU A 244 -8.36 -14.48 -7.16
N LEU A 245 -9.25 -13.86 -7.93
CA LEU A 245 -10.41 -14.52 -8.51
C LEU A 245 -10.34 -14.51 -10.03
N GLN A 246 -10.80 -15.59 -10.65
CA GLN A 246 -11.20 -15.62 -12.04
C GLN A 246 -12.60 -15.01 -12.17
N LEU A 247 -12.87 -14.34 -13.28
CA LEU A 247 -14.17 -13.67 -13.51
C LEU A 247 -15.36 -14.61 -13.25
N GLY A 248 -15.30 -15.87 -13.72
CA GLY A 248 -16.39 -16.84 -13.59
C GLY A 248 -16.71 -17.27 -12.15
N GLU A 249 -15.88 -16.97 -11.16
CA GLU A 249 -16.09 -17.41 -9.76
C GLU A 249 -17.13 -16.55 -9.00
N SER A 250 -17.48 -15.36 -9.51
CA SER A 250 -18.53 -14.52 -8.92
C SER A 250 -19.30 -13.78 -10.01
N PRO A 251 -20.55 -14.20 -10.30
CA PRO A 251 -21.36 -13.59 -11.36
C PRO A 251 -21.57 -12.08 -11.16
N GLY A 252 -21.87 -11.65 -9.93
CA GLY A 252 -22.06 -10.24 -9.62
C GLY A 252 -20.80 -9.38 -9.85
N LEU A 253 -19.61 -9.94 -9.59
CA LEU A 253 -18.34 -9.26 -9.87
C LEU A 253 -18.05 -9.22 -11.38
N SER A 254 -18.36 -10.30 -12.10
CA SER A 254 -18.23 -10.36 -13.56
C SER A 254 -19.06 -9.29 -14.26
N THR A 255 -20.35 -9.17 -13.93
CA THR A 255 -21.23 -8.16 -14.55
C THR A 255 -20.71 -6.74 -14.31
N ARG A 256 -20.22 -6.46 -13.08
CA ARG A 256 -19.61 -5.17 -12.76
C ARG A 256 -18.34 -4.92 -13.57
N PHE A 257 -17.49 -5.93 -13.70
CA PHE A 257 -16.26 -5.83 -14.48
C PHE A 257 -16.55 -5.57 -15.96
N GLU A 258 -17.51 -6.28 -16.55
CA GLU A 258 -17.91 -6.09 -17.94
C GLU A 258 -18.50 -4.70 -18.18
N GLY A 259 -19.38 -4.23 -17.30
CA GLY A 259 -19.94 -2.89 -17.36
C GLY A 259 -18.86 -1.80 -17.27
N TRP A 260 -17.92 -1.94 -16.33
CA TRP A 260 -16.77 -1.04 -16.22
C TRP A 260 -15.88 -1.11 -17.48
N LEU A 261 -15.53 -2.31 -17.95
CA LEU A 261 -14.65 -2.51 -19.10
C LEU A 261 -15.24 -1.92 -20.38
N ALA A 262 -16.57 -1.98 -20.56
CA ALA A 262 -17.25 -1.35 -21.69
C ALA A 262 -16.99 0.16 -21.76
N THR A 263 -16.88 0.83 -20.61
CA THR A 263 -16.52 2.26 -20.53
C THR A 263 -15.04 2.54 -20.78
N GLN A 264 -14.17 1.53 -20.64
CA GLN A 264 -12.72 1.66 -20.73
C GLN A 264 -12.10 0.93 -21.94
N LYS A 265 -12.94 0.48 -22.90
CA LYS A 265 -12.55 -0.38 -24.03
C LYS A 265 -11.46 0.21 -24.95
N ASP A 266 -11.34 1.54 -24.95
CA ASP A 266 -10.35 2.24 -25.76
C ASP A 266 -8.98 2.28 -25.07
N CYS A 267 -8.96 2.21 -23.75
CA CYS A 267 -7.76 2.21 -22.91
C CYS A 267 -7.23 0.80 -22.58
N ILE A 268 -8.10 -0.22 -22.59
CA ILE A 268 -7.77 -1.57 -22.13
C ILE A 268 -8.02 -2.60 -23.23
N ARG A 269 -7.05 -3.50 -23.41
CA ARG A 269 -7.21 -4.79 -24.08
C ARG A 269 -7.05 -5.91 -23.04
N ILE A 270 -7.99 -6.84 -22.97
CA ILE A 270 -7.85 -8.00 -22.10
C ILE A 270 -6.83 -8.98 -22.70
N HIS A 271 -5.93 -9.48 -21.85
CA HIS A 271 -4.96 -10.48 -22.27
C HIS A 271 -5.64 -11.81 -22.65
N PRO A 272 -5.12 -12.59 -23.64
CA PRO A 272 -5.71 -13.87 -24.05
C PRO A 272 -5.89 -14.91 -22.93
N ARG A 273 -5.08 -14.81 -21.86
CA ARG A 273 -5.19 -15.64 -20.65
C ARG A 273 -6.37 -15.27 -19.73
N ARG A 274 -7.29 -14.40 -20.20
CA ARG A 274 -8.43 -13.85 -19.48
C ARG A 274 -8.04 -12.94 -18.31
N ALA A 275 -9.00 -12.10 -17.90
CA ALA A 275 -8.83 -11.21 -16.78
C ALA A 275 -8.94 -11.96 -15.44
N HIS A 276 -8.10 -11.57 -14.50
CA HIS A 276 -8.14 -12.02 -13.11
C HIS A 276 -8.29 -10.80 -12.20
N ILE A 277 -9.13 -10.92 -11.17
CA ILE A 277 -9.50 -9.84 -10.27
C ILE A 277 -8.89 -10.08 -8.90
N LEU A 278 -8.08 -9.14 -8.44
CA LEU A 278 -7.55 -9.05 -7.10
C LEU A 278 -8.57 -8.32 -6.23
N ILE A 279 -9.04 -8.99 -5.18
CA ILE A 279 -10.00 -8.43 -4.22
C ILE A 279 -9.36 -8.29 -2.83
N PRO A 280 -9.72 -7.25 -2.06
CA PRO A 280 -9.21 -7.08 -0.70
C PRO A 280 -9.57 -8.27 0.21
N PRO A 281 -8.73 -8.62 1.20
CA PRO A 281 -8.93 -9.78 2.08
C PRO A 281 -10.29 -9.82 2.77
N HIS A 282 -10.77 -8.68 3.26
CA HIS A 282 -11.98 -8.59 4.09
C HIS A 282 -13.28 -8.49 3.28
N LEU A 283 -13.19 -8.42 1.95
CA LEU A 283 -14.38 -8.31 1.11
C LEU A 283 -15.09 -9.65 1.04
N LYS A 284 -16.30 -9.71 1.60
CA LYS A 284 -17.26 -10.79 1.32
C LYS A 284 -18.03 -10.42 0.06
N LEU A 285 -17.83 -11.18 -1.01
CA LEU A 285 -18.65 -11.02 -2.20
C LEU A 285 -20.05 -11.60 -1.89
N PRO A 286 -21.13 -10.90 -2.26
CA PRO A 286 -22.46 -11.52 -2.23
C PRO A 286 -22.45 -12.75 -3.15
N ALA A 287 -23.12 -13.82 -2.69
CA ALA A 287 -23.33 -15.04 -3.46
C ALA A 287 -24.14 -14.74 -4.74
#